data_AF-A0A926UD57-F1
#
_entry.id   AF-A0A926UD57-F1
#
_cell.length_a   1.000
_cell.length_b   1.000
_cell.length_c   1.000
_cell.angle_alpha   90.00
_cell.angle_beta   90.00
_cell.angle_gamma   90.00
#
_symmetry.space_group_name_H-M   'P 1'
#
loop_
_entity.id
_entity.type
_entity.pdbx_description
1 polymer ?
#
loop_
_entity_poly.entity_id
_entity_poly.type
_entity_poly.pdbx_seq_one_letter_code
_entity_poly.pdbx_strand_id
1 'polypeptide(L)'
;MISSHPSPSQKRLQLWDYISRELKLMPSLKLILLVLANYTNPHSYKANIPASLIIRDSGLRDEEIKRLLASLEAAHWVESVRVLDDAGRSVLLYNLSAQLVQRVLNPITQSL
;
A
#
# COMPACT_ATOMS: atom_id res chain seq x y z
N MET A 1 16.61 28.36 -9.53
CA MET A 1 15.90 27.71 -8.40
C MET A 1 15.61 26.28 -8.82
N ILE A 2 16.25 25.29 -8.21
CA ILE A 2 16.03 23.88 -8.54
C ILE A 2 14.75 23.45 -7.82
N SER A 3 13.64 23.33 -8.56
CA SER A 3 12.45 22.65 -8.04
C SER A 3 12.83 21.18 -7.84
N SER A 4 13.13 20.82 -6.60
CA SER A 4 13.64 19.49 -6.24
C SER A 4 12.46 18.57 -5.98
N HIS A 5 11.66 18.30 -7.01
CA HIS A 5 10.68 17.22 -6.90
C HIS A 5 11.43 15.91 -6.72
N PRO A 6 11.11 15.09 -5.69
CA PRO A 6 11.77 13.82 -5.48
C PRO A 6 11.49 12.95 -6.68
N SER A 7 12.54 12.31 -7.17
CA SER A 7 12.37 11.24 -8.14
C SER A 7 11.43 10.16 -7.59
N PRO A 8 10.66 9.45 -8.44
CA PRO A 8 9.82 8.32 -8.00
C PRO A 8 10.57 7.26 -7.17
N SER A 9 11.88 7.14 -7.39
CA SER A 9 12.77 6.28 -6.60
C SER A 9 13.03 6.83 -5.19
N GLN A 10 13.21 8.15 -5.03
CA GLN A 10 13.36 8.78 -3.71
C GLN A 10 12.08 8.71 -2.88
N LYS A 11 10.91 8.91 -3.50
CA LYS A 11 9.62 8.76 -2.81
C LYS A 11 9.43 7.33 -2.28
N ARG A 12 9.78 6.32 -3.08
CA ARG A 12 9.78 4.91 -2.66
C ARG A 12 10.71 4.63 -1.49
N LEU A 13 11.90 5.22 -1.51
CA LEU A 13 12.90 5.09 -0.43
C LEU A 13 12.43 5.74 0.88
N GLN A 14 11.89 6.95 0.82
CA GLN A 14 11.34 7.65 2.00
C GLN A 14 10.17 6.89 2.62
N LEU A 15 9.31 6.35 1.77
CA LEU A 15 8.19 5.52 2.17
C LEU A 15 8.65 4.20 2.82
N TRP A 16 9.63 3.53 2.23
CA TRP A 16 10.23 2.32 2.80
C TRP A 16 10.90 2.57 4.14
N ASP A 17 11.65 3.67 4.25
CA ASP A 17 12.29 4.09 5.49
C ASP A 17 11.28 4.39 6.58
N TYR A 18 10.21 5.12 6.26
CA TYR A 18 9.14 5.42 7.21
C TYR A 18 8.45 4.15 7.68
N ILE A 19 7.98 3.31 6.75
CA ILE A 19 7.37 2.00 7.07
C ILE A 19 8.33 1.16 7.91
N SER A 20 9.64 1.23 7.64
CA SER A 20 10.63 0.43 8.34
C SER A 20 10.95 0.91 9.75
N ARG A 21 10.94 2.22 9.98
CA ARG A 21 11.22 2.85 11.29
C ARG A 21 10.00 2.83 12.21
N GLU A 22 8.84 3.21 11.67
CA GLU A 22 7.62 3.38 12.45
C GLU A 22 6.92 2.04 12.70
N LEU A 23 7.00 1.12 11.74
CA LEU A 23 6.30 -0.15 11.81
C LEU A 23 7.29 -1.28 12.08
N LYS A 24 7.27 -1.80 13.31
CA LYS A 24 7.96 -3.05 13.72
C LYS A 24 7.32 -4.28 13.06
N LEU A 25 7.13 -4.24 11.74
CA LEU A 25 6.51 -5.27 10.94
C LEU A 25 7.55 -6.21 10.34
N MET A 26 7.12 -7.44 10.07
CA MET A 26 7.90 -8.41 9.32
C MET A 26 8.19 -7.89 7.89
N PRO A 27 9.33 -8.25 7.26
CA PRO A 27 9.68 -7.77 5.93
C PRO A 27 8.60 -8.00 4.87
N SER A 28 7.90 -9.14 4.92
CA SER A 28 6.82 -9.49 3.99
C SER A 28 5.60 -8.57 4.10
N LEU A 29 5.24 -8.13 5.31
CA LEU A 29 4.19 -7.14 5.53
C LEU A 29 4.59 -5.78 4.97
N LYS A 30 5.87 -5.38 5.15
CA LYS A 30 6.42 -4.14 4.60
C LYS A 30 6.38 -4.12 3.07
N LEU A 31 6.67 -5.26 2.43
CA LEU A 31 6.59 -5.39 0.97
C LEU A 31 5.16 -5.15 0.46
N ILE A 32 4.15 -5.72 1.11
CA ILE A 32 2.74 -5.49 0.72
C ILE A 32 2.36 -4.03 0.89
N LEU A 33 2.72 -3.41 2.02
CA LEU A 33 2.45 -1.98 2.24
C LEU A 33 3.15 -1.09 1.22
N LEU A 34 4.39 -1.41 0.84
CA LEU A 34 5.14 -0.70 -0.18
C LEU A 34 4.45 -0.79 -1.56
N VAL A 35 3.99 -2.00 -1.94
CA VAL A 35 3.23 -2.19 -3.18
C VAL A 35 1.96 -1.35 -3.16
N LEU A 36 1.15 -1.48 -2.10
CA LEU A 36 -0.11 -0.71 -1.97
C LEU A 36 0.14 0.80 -2.04
N ALA A 37 1.16 1.30 -1.37
CA ALA A 37 1.53 2.71 -1.38
C ALA A 37 2.02 3.22 -2.74
N ASN A 38 2.70 2.38 -3.54
CA ASN A 38 3.10 2.75 -4.91
C ASN A 38 1.91 3.00 -5.84
N TYR A 39 0.82 2.26 -5.64
CA TYR A 39 -0.40 2.38 -6.41
C TYR A 39 -1.41 3.36 -5.78
N THR A 40 -1.21 3.76 -4.52
CA THR A 40 -2.11 4.69 -3.82
C THR A 40 -1.88 6.11 -4.30
N ASN A 41 -2.93 6.69 -4.90
CA ASN A 41 -2.93 8.10 -5.25
C ASN A 41 -3.06 8.95 -3.96
N PRO A 42 -2.13 9.88 -3.70
CA PRO A 42 -2.11 10.69 -2.49
C PRO A 42 -3.27 11.71 -2.41
N HIS A 43 -4.05 11.91 -3.47
CA HIS A 43 -5.20 12.83 -3.47
C HIS A 43 -6.54 12.12 -3.24
N SER A 44 -6.70 10.91 -3.79
CA SER A 44 -7.95 10.15 -3.64
C SER A 44 -7.91 9.17 -2.47
N TYR A 45 -6.71 8.86 -1.96
CA TYR A 45 -6.48 7.90 -0.88
C TYR A 45 -7.06 6.50 -1.18
N LYS A 46 -7.37 6.23 -2.46
CA LYS A 46 -7.97 4.99 -2.94
C LYS A 46 -7.23 4.54 -4.19
N ALA A 47 -6.80 3.28 -4.15
CA ALA A 47 -6.07 2.60 -5.19
C ALA A 47 -6.86 1.41 -5.77
N ASN A 48 -7.72 0.80 -4.95
CA ASN A 48 -8.59 -0.32 -5.30
C ASN A 48 -7.80 -1.46 -5.99
N ILE A 49 -6.76 -1.93 -5.31
CA ILE A 49 -5.77 -2.83 -5.89
C ILE A 49 -6.22 -4.30 -5.70
N PRO A 50 -6.35 -5.10 -6.75
CA PRO A 50 -6.69 -6.51 -6.60
C PRO A 50 -5.52 -7.31 -6.04
N ALA A 51 -5.80 -8.38 -5.27
CA ALA A 51 -4.77 -9.25 -4.69
C ALA A 51 -3.78 -9.79 -5.73
N SER A 52 -4.25 -10.09 -6.95
CA SER A 52 -3.41 -10.56 -8.06
C SER A 52 -2.28 -9.58 -8.42
N LEU A 53 -2.54 -8.27 -8.34
CA LEU A 53 -1.53 -7.25 -8.58
C LEU A 53 -0.49 -7.22 -7.46
N ILE A 54 -0.94 -7.37 -6.21
CA ILE A 54 -0.08 -7.42 -5.02
C ILE A 54 0.84 -8.63 -5.10
N ILE A 55 0.32 -9.79 -5.50
CA ILE A 55 1.08 -11.03 -5.69
C ILE A 55 2.19 -10.82 -6.72
N ARG A 56 1.82 -10.31 -7.90
CA ARG A 56 2.75 -10.07 -9.00
C ARG A 56 3.89 -9.12 -8.59
N ASP A 57 3.57 -8.03 -7.91
CA ASP A 57 4.53 -6.95 -7.65
C ASP A 57 5.33 -7.13 -6.36
N SER A 58 4.83 -7.91 -5.39
CA SER A 58 5.59 -8.24 -4.17
C SER A 58 6.49 -9.46 -4.33
N GLY A 59 6.24 -10.32 -5.34
CA GLY A 59 6.95 -11.57 -5.53
C GLY A 59 6.64 -12.65 -4.48
N LEU A 60 5.64 -12.43 -3.61
CA LEU A 60 5.21 -13.37 -2.59
C LEU A 60 4.22 -14.39 -3.17
N ARG A 61 4.13 -15.55 -2.52
CA ARG A 61 3.17 -16.61 -2.91
C ARG A 61 1.73 -16.24 -2.56
N ASP A 62 0.77 -16.69 -3.35
CA ASP A 62 -0.67 -16.38 -3.18
C ASP A 62 -1.19 -16.68 -1.75
N GLU A 63 -0.94 -17.89 -1.25
CA GLU A 63 -1.35 -18.31 0.11
C GLU A 63 -0.66 -17.52 1.24
N GLU A 64 0.50 -16.93 0.96
CA GLU A 64 1.18 -16.05 1.89
C GLU A 64 0.54 -14.65 1.88
N ILE A 65 0.25 -14.13 0.69
CA ILE A 65 -0.40 -12.82 0.50
C ILE A 65 -1.75 -12.77 1.19
N LYS A 66 -2.61 -13.77 1.01
CA LYS A 66 -3.95 -13.78 1.63
C LYS A 66 -3.86 -13.66 3.16
N ARG A 67 -2.95 -14.41 3.78
CA ARG A 67 -2.71 -14.38 5.24
C ARG A 67 -2.12 -13.05 5.70
N LEU A 68 -1.17 -12.50 4.96
CA LEU A 68 -0.55 -11.22 5.27
C LEU A 68 -1.55 -10.06 5.11
N LEU A 69 -2.36 -10.06 4.06
CA LEU A 69 -3.43 -9.06 3.86
C LEU A 69 -4.47 -9.12 4.98
N ALA A 70 -4.90 -10.32 5.38
CA ALA A 70 -5.80 -10.49 6.52
C ALA A 70 -5.17 -9.97 7.83
N SER A 71 -3.87 -10.18 8.04
CA SER A 71 -3.15 -9.66 9.20
C SER A 71 -3.04 -8.14 9.18
N LEU A 72 -2.79 -7.54 8.00
CA LEU A 72 -2.74 -6.08 7.84
C LEU A 72 -4.11 -5.43 8.02
N GLU A 73 -5.18 -6.08 7.57
CA GLU A 73 -6.55 -5.63 7.74
C GLU A 73 -6.99 -5.69 9.21
N ALA A 74 -6.70 -6.79 9.90
CA ALA A 74 -6.96 -6.93 11.34
C ALA A 74 -6.22 -5.87 12.18
N ALA A 75 -5.06 -5.43 11.72
CA ALA A 75 -4.28 -4.38 12.36
C ALA A 75 -4.56 -2.97 11.81
N HIS A 76 -5.61 -2.80 10.99
CA HIS A 76 -6.07 -1.54 10.43
C HIS A 76 -5.03 -0.80 9.57
N TRP A 77 -4.05 -1.51 8.99
CA TRP A 77 -3.09 -0.95 8.04
C TRP A 77 -3.65 -0.89 6.61
N VAL A 78 -4.57 -1.80 6.30
CA VAL A 78 -5.16 -1.99 4.96
C VAL A 78 -6.67 -2.10 5.12
N GLU A 79 -7.41 -1.58 4.15
CA GLU A 79 -8.86 -1.71 4.04
C GLU A 79 -9.18 -2.52 2.78
N SER A 80 -10.15 -3.44 2.86
CA SER A 80 -10.65 -4.16 1.71
C SER A 80 -12.06 -3.71 1.33
N VAL A 81 -12.33 -3.63 0.02
CA VAL A 81 -13.64 -3.36 -0.55
C VAL A 81 -13.99 -4.50 -1.49
N ARG A 82 -15.18 -5.05 -1.32
CA ARG A 82 -15.72 -6.08 -2.21
C ARG A 82 -16.47 -5.43 -3.35
N VAL A 83 -16.10 -5.77 -4.59
CA VAL A 83 -16.78 -5.31 -5.81
C VAL A 83 -17.14 -6.52 -6.67
N LEU A 84 -18.05 -6.32 -7.62
CA LEU A 84 -18.29 -7.29 -8.69
C LEU A 84 -17.42 -6.92 -9.89
N ASP A 85 -16.71 -7.89 -10.46
CA ASP A 85 -16.06 -7.72 -11.76
C ASP A 85 -17.07 -7.75 -12.90
N ASP A 86 -16.61 -7.51 -14.13
CA ASP A 86 -17.46 -7.49 -15.33
C ASP A 86 -18.15 -8.85 -15.60
N ALA A 87 -17.67 -9.93 -14.99
CA ALA A 87 -18.27 -11.26 -15.05
C ALA A 87 -19.23 -11.54 -13.88
N GLY A 88 -19.53 -10.54 -13.04
CA GLY A 88 -20.40 -10.67 -11.87
C GLY A 88 -19.76 -11.42 -10.70
N ARG A 89 -18.44 -11.66 -10.72
CA ARG A 89 -17.73 -12.35 -9.63
C ARG A 89 -17.32 -11.36 -8.56
N SER A 90 -17.48 -11.77 -7.31
CA SER A 90 -17.02 -10.99 -6.15
C SER A 90 -15.50 -11.00 -6.07
N VAL A 91 -14.88 -9.82 -6.21
CA VAL A 91 -13.43 -9.59 -6.07
C VAL A 91 -13.17 -8.63 -4.92
N LEU A 92 -12.11 -8.91 -4.15
CA LEU A 92 -11.61 -8.01 -3.11
C LEU A 92 -10.54 -7.07 -3.69
N LEU A 93 -10.74 -5.78 -3.44
CA LEU A 93 -9.80 -4.71 -3.76
C LEU A 93 -9.26 -4.13 -2.45
N TYR A 94 -7.96 -3.85 -2.43
CA TYR A 94 -7.25 -3.44 -1.22
C TYR A 94 -6.76 -2.00 -1.36
N ASN A 95 -6.83 -1.27 -0.25
CA ASN A 95 -6.39 0.12 -0.10
C ASN A 95 -5.54 0.23 1.16
N LEU A 96 -4.60 1.18 1.20
CA LEU A 96 -4.05 1.60 2.50
C LEU A 96 -5.17 2.21 3.34
N SER A 97 -5.16 1.98 4.64
CA SER A 97 -6.15 2.62 5.51
C SER A 97 -5.98 4.13 5.52
N ALA A 98 -7.08 4.87 5.70
CA ALA A 98 -7.04 6.33 5.74
C ALA A 98 -6.09 6.85 6.84
N GLN A 99 -6.05 6.16 7.99
CA GLN A 99 -5.14 6.47 9.09
C GLN A 99 -3.68 6.32 8.68
N LEU A 100 -3.36 5.25 7.94
CA LEU A 100 -2.00 5.01 7.48
C LEU A 100 -1.58 6.06 6.45
N VAL A 101 -2.47 6.37 5.51
CA VAL A 101 -2.22 7.40 4.50
C VAL A 101 -1.95 8.76 5.16
N GLN A 102 -2.76 9.15 6.15
CA GLN A 102 -2.57 10.40 6.89
C GLN A 102 -1.26 10.44 7.69
N ARG A 103 -0.79 9.30 8.19
CA ARG A 103 0.46 9.22 8.98
C ARG A 103 1.72 9.06 8.12
N VAL A 104 1.63 8.27 7.05
CA VAL A 104 2.78 7.89 6.20
C VAL A 104 2.87 8.78 4.98
N LEU A 105 1.78 8.92 4.23
CA LEU A 105 1.84 9.61 2.94
C LEU A 105 1.74 11.11 3.11
N ASN A 106 0.83 11.64 3.93
CA ASN A 106 0.66 13.09 4.06
C ASN A 106 1.93 13.84 4.47
N PRO A 107 2.77 13.37 5.42
CA PRO A 107 4.03 14.04 5.73
C PRO A 107 5.03 14.00 4.59
N ILE A 108 5.04 12.92 3.80
CA ILE A 108 5.87 12.81 2.59
C ILE A 108 5.35 13.77 1.52
N THR A 109 4.03 13.93 1.36
CA THR A 109 3.44 14.85 0.36
C THR A 109 3.53 16.33 0.77
N GLN A 110 3.52 16.64 2.07
CA GLN A 110 3.60 18.03 2.60
C GLN A 110 5.03 18.56 2.71
N SER A 111 6.03 17.67 2.71
CA SER A 111 7.44 18.04 2.66
C SER A 111 7.95 18.30 1.23
N LEU A 112 7.05 18.39 0.26
CA LEU A 112 7.29 18.56 -1.19
C LEU A 112 6.71 19.86 -1.72
#